data_AF-A0A9P7BJF1-F1
#
_entry.id   AF-A0A9P7BJF1-F1
#
_cell.length_a   1.000
_cell.length_b   1.000
_cell.length_c   1.000
_cell.angle_alpha   90.00
_cell.angle_beta   90.00
_cell.angle_gamma   90.00
#
_symmetry.space_group_name_H-M   'P 1'
#
loop_
_entity.id
_entity.type
_entity.pdbx_description
1 polymer ?
#
loop_
_entity_poly.entity_id
_entity_poly.type
_entity_poly.pdbx_seq_one_letter_code
_entity_poly.pdbx_strand_id
1 'polypeptide(L)'
;MPSTTSRDYDLMAGPAAPRPLRAHWLAERLRLREPHWGPLDDADAVRRVRQLDTDLPSRILARADLLAQRENLTPLVDAWRRSARGILAVLFVLALISGIGVALGALGDGSRPVNVLWALGALLGLHALTFLL
;
A
#
# COMPACT_ATOMS: atom_id res chain seq x y z
N MET A 1 27.05 -23.95 3.46
CA MET A 1 25.85 -23.92 2.60
C MET A 1 25.26 -22.52 2.71
N PRO A 2 25.47 -21.63 1.73
CA PRO A 2 24.89 -20.29 1.79
C PRO A 2 23.38 -20.41 1.64
N SER A 3 22.68 -19.89 2.63
CA SER A 3 21.22 -19.72 2.66
C SER A 3 20.80 -18.76 1.55
N THR A 4 20.07 -19.28 0.56
CA THR A 4 19.34 -18.51 -0.45
C THR A 4 18.13 -17.82 0.20
N THR A 5 18.42 -16.80 1.02
CA THR A 5 17.38 -15.97 1.63
C THR A 5 16.95 -14.88 0.64
N SER A 6 15.69 -14.98 0.20
CA SER A 6 14.77 -13.86 -0.03
C SER A 6 14.88 -12.99 -1.30
N ARG A 7 15.69 -13.32 -2.32
CA ARG A 7 15.80 -12.44 -3.52
C ARG A 7 15.34 -13.05 -4.86
N ASP A 8 15.01 -14.34 -4.90
CA ASP A 8 14.71 -15.05 -6.15
C ASP A 8 13.20 -15.22 -6.45
N TYR A 9 12.35 -14.32 -5.94
CA TYR A 9 10.92 -14.31 -6.32
C TYR A 9 10.67 -13.61 -7.66
N ASP A 10 11.67 -12.90 -8.19
CA ASP A 10 11.49 -11.90 -9.24
C ASP A 10 11.49 -12.46 -10.68
N LEU A 11 11.72 -13.76 -10.90
CA LEU A 11 11.99 -14.28 -12.25
C LEU A 11 10.91 -15.18 -12.86
N MET A 12 9.83 -15.50 -12.14
CA MET A 12 8.77 -16.41 -12.63
C MET A 12 7.41 -15.71 -12.86
N ALA A 13 7.41 -14.40 -13.08
CA ALA A 13 6.18 -13.65 -13.34
C ALA A 13 5.87 -13.55 -14.84
N GLY A 14 5.19 -14.57 -15.38
CA GLY A 14 4.38 -14.37 -16.59
C GLY A 14 3.32 -13.28 -16.35
N PRO A 15 2.68 -12.72 -17.40
CA PRO A 15 1.74 -11.59 -17.28
C PRO A 15 0.52 -11.83 -16.36
N ALA A 16 0.30 -13.08 -15.94
CA ALA A 16 -0.74 -13.50 -15.00
C ALA A 16 -0.27 -13.67 -13.54
N ALA A 17 1.03 -13.51 -13.24
CA ALA A 17 1.53 -13.66 -11.89
C ALA A 17 1.06 -12.49 -11.00
N PRO A 18 0.52 -12.78 -9.81
CA PRO A 18 0.00 -11.75 -8.94
C PRO A 18 1.13 -10.79 -8.53
N ARG A 19 0.87 -9.48 -8.61
CA ARG A 19 1.85 -8.45 -8.20
C ARG A 19 2.37 -8.79 -6.79
N PRO A 20 3.70 -8.81 -6.55
CA PRO A 20 4.28 -9.38 -5.34
C PRO A 20 3.72 -8.73 -4.08
N LEU A 21 3.64 -7.40 -4.04
CA LEU A 21 3.04 -6.66 -2.92
C LEU A 21 1.57 -7.05 -2.64
N ARG A 22 0.76 -7.25 -3.69
CA ARG A 22 -0.65 -7.60 -3.55
C ARG A 22 -0.81 -9.00 -2.98
N ALA A 23 -0.01 -9.97 -3.45
CA ALA A 23 -0.04 -11.34 -2.97
C ALA A 23 0.35 -11.41 -1.48
N HIS A 24 1.46 -10.75 -1.11
CA HIS A 24 1.93 -10.70 0.27
C HIS A 24 0.92 -10.00 1.20
N TRP A 25 0.30 -8.93 0.72
CA TRP A 25 -0.69 -8.22 1.54
C TRP A 25 -1.97 -9.03 1.73
N LEU A 26 -2.43 -9.80 0.73
CA LEU A 26 -3.54 -10.74 0.92
C LEU A 26 -3.20 -11.82 1.94
N ALA A 27 -2.00 -12.39 1.87
CA ALA A 27 -1.51 -13.37 2.84
C ALA A 27 -1.47 -12.78 4.26
N GLU A 28 -0.96 -11.56 4.41
CA GLU A 28 -0.91 -10.87 5.71
C GLU A 28 -2.32 -10.56 6.25
N ARG A 29 -3.26 -10.15 5.40
CA ARG A 29 -4.66 -9.91 5.81
C ARG A 29 -5.32 -11.18 6.33
N LEU A 30 -5.08 -12.32 5.69
CA LEU A 30 -5.56 -13.63 6.16
C LEU A 30 -4.89 -14.02 7.48
N ARG A 31 -3.56 -13.86 7.58
CA ARG A 31 -2.81 -14.10 8.83
C ARG A 31 -3.36 -13.28 10.00
N LEU A 32 -3.67 -12.01 9.79
CA LEU A 32 -4.23 -11.14 10.82
C LEU A 32 -5.69 -11.47 11.16
N ARG A 33 -6.45 -12.05 10.21
CA ARG A 33 -7.83 -12.49 10.43
C ARG A 33 -7.90 -13.69 11.37
N GLU A 34 -7.00 -14.67 11.20
CA GLU A 34 -7.02 -15.94 11.95
C GLU A 34 -7.08 -15.76 13.49
N PRO A 35 -6.28 -14.88 14.12
CA PRO A 35 -6.38 -14.62 15.55
C PRO A 35 -7.70 -14.01 16.02
N HIS A 36 -8.34 -13.18 15.19
CA HIS A 36 -9.51 -12.38 15.59
C HIS A 36 -10.84 -13.09 15.32
N TRP A 37 -10.91 -13.94 14.30
CA TRP A 37 -12.14 -14.62 13.86
C TRP A 37 -12.03 -16.15 13.82
N GLY A 38 -10.92 -16.71 14.31
CA GLY A 38 -10.67 -18.15 14.34
C GLY A 38 -10.11 -18.72 13.03
N PRO A 39 -9.75 -20.02 13.03
CA PRO A 39 -9.14 -20.69 11.88
C PRO A 39 -10.02 -20.60 10.62
N LEU A 40 -9.41 -20.35 9.46
CA LEU A 40 -10.13 -20.47 8.18
C LEU A 40 -10.24 -21.94 7.77
N ASP A 41 -11.39 -22.30 7.21
CA ASP A 41 -11.55 -23.55 6.48
C ASP A 41 -10.77 -23.48 5.15
N ASP A 42 -9.59 -24.07 5.15
CA ASP A 42 -8.59 -23.97 4.09
C ASP A 42 -8.24 -25.34 3.48
N ALA A 43 -8.90 -26.42 3.90
CA ALA A 43 -8.49 -27.78 3.59
C ALA A 43 -8.41 -28.04 2.08
N ASP A 44 -9.40 -27.56 1.32
CA ASP A 44 -9.42 -27.70 -0.14
C ASP A 44 -8.39 -26.80 -0.84
N ALA A 45 -8.12 -25.61 -0.30
CA ALA A 45 -7.09 -24.73 -0.82
C ALA A 45 -5.70 -25.33 -0.59
N VAL A 46 -5.44 -25.87 0.62
CA VAL A 46 -4.20 -26.58 0.95
C VAL A 46 -4.02 -27.81 0.08
N ARG A 47 -5.07 -28.61 -0.14
CA ARG A 47 -5.01 -29.80 -1.02
C ARG A 47 -4.60 -29.42 -2.44
N ARG A 48 -5.23 -28.39 -3.02
CA ARG A 48 -4.88 -27.88 -4.36
C ARG A 48 -3.44 -27.37 -4.43
N VAL A 49 -3.03 -26.57 -3.46
CA VAL A 49 -1.69 -25.96 -3.45
C VAL A 49 -0.58 -26.99 -3.21
N ARG A 50 -0.85 -28.06 -2.44
CA ARG A 50 0.11 -29.16 -2.24
C ARG A 50 0.44 -29.91 -3.52
N GLN A 51 -0.44 -29.88 -4.52
CA GLN A 51 -0.20 -30.48 -5.84
C GLN A 51 0.73 -29.62 -6.71
N LEU A 52 0.98 -28.37 -6.34
CA LEU A 52 1.90 -27.49 -7.05
C LEU A 52 3.35 -27.87 -6.73
N ASP A 53 4.15 -28.12 -7.76
CA ASP A 53 5.59 -28.32 -7.62
C ASP A 53 6.31 -26.97 -7.48
N THR A 54 6.26 -26.40 -6.28
CA THR A 54 6.81 -25.09 -5.96
C THR A 54 7.24 -25.02 -4.50
N ASP A 55 8.01 -23.99 -4.14
CA ASP A 55 8.53 -23.80 -2.81
C ASP A 55 7.43 -23.43 -1.79
N LEU A 56 7.76 -23.55 -0.51
CA LEU A 56 6.80 -23.28 0.57
C LEU A 56 6.24 -21.84 0.54
N PRO A 57 7.07 -20.78 0.35
CA PRO A 57 6.57 -19.41 0.19
C PRO A 57 5.54 -19.26 -0.93
N SER A 58 5.81 -19.79 -2.13
CA SER A 58 4.87 -19.69 -3.25
C SER A 58 3.58 -20.47 -2.98
N ARG A 59 3.67 -21.61 -2.28
CA ARG A 59 2.48 -22.34 -1.81
C ARG A 59 1.65 -21.50 -0.83
N ILE A 60 2.27 -20.80 0.13
CA ILE A 60 1.55 -19.93 1.07
C ILE A 60 0.81 -18.81 0.32
N LEU A 61 1.48 -18.16 -0.63
CA LEU A 61 0.88 -17.10 -1.44
C LEU A 61 -0.27 -17.63 -2.33
N ALA A 62 -0.11 -18.81 -2.92
CA ALA A 62 -1.15 -19.44 -3.72
C ALA A 62 -2.38 -19.82 -2.88
N ARG A 63 -2.18 -20.33 -1.66
CA ARG A 63 -3.27 -20.58 -0.71
C ARG A 63 -3.98 -19.28 -0.36
N ALA A 64 -3.23 -18.23 -0.06
CA ALA A 64 -3.78 -16.94 0.29
C ALA A 64 -4.63 -16.35 -0.85
N ASP A 65 -4.19 -16.49 -2.11
CA ASP A 65 -4.95 -16.02 -3.26
C ASP A 65 -6.26 -16.81 -3.46
N LEU A 66 -6.23 -18.15 -3.32
CA LEU A 66 -7.44 -18.98 -3.39
C LEU A 66 -8.48 -18.61 -2.32
N LEU A 67 -8.02 -18.39 -1.08
CA LEU A 67 -8.89 -17.94 0.01
C LEU A 67 -9.40 -16.51 -0.22
N ALA A 68 -8.55 -15.60 -0.71
CA ALA A 68 -8.94 -14.23 -1.01
C ALA A 68 -10.00 -14.14 -2.13
N GLN A 69 -9.95 -15.03 -3.12
CA GLN A 69 -10.96 -15.13 -4.16
C GLN A 69 -12.30 -15.63 -3.59
N ARG A 70 -12.27 -16.70 -2.78
CA ARG A 70 -13.47 -17.25 -2.09
C ARG A 70 -14.16 -16.19 -1.22
N GLU A 71 -13.37 -15.43 -0.47
CA GLU A 71 -13.86 -14.43 0.49
C GLU A 71 -14.05 -13.03 -0.15
N ASN A 72 -13.93 -12.90 -1.47
CA ASN A 72 -14.04 -11.61 -2.20
C ASN A 72 -13.11 -10.49 -1.68
N LEU A 73 -11.95 -10.83 -1.11
CA LEU A 73 -10.97 -9.87 -0.57
C LEU A 73 -10.15 -9.17 -1.66
N THR A 74 -10.01 -9.82 -2.82
CA THR A 74 -9.34 -9.30 -4.01
C THR A 74 -9.81 -7.89 -4.41
N PRO A 75 -11.09 -7.66 -4.73
CA PRO A 75 -11.57 -6.33 -5.12
C PRO A 75 -11.47 -5.30 -4.01
N LEU A 76 -11.60 -5.70 -2.74
CA LEU A 76 -11.48 -4.83 -1.57
C LEU A 76 -10.05 -4.26 -1.45
N VAL A 77 -9.04 -5.13 -1.53
CA VAL A 77 -7.62 -4.71 -1.51
C VAL A 77 -7.27 -3.85 -2.71
N ASP A 78 -7.81 -4.16 -3.89
CA ASP A 78 -7.56 -3.39 -5.10
C ASP A 78 -8.25 -2.02 -5.09
N ALA A 79 -9.44 -1.90 -4.50
CA ALA A 79 -10.11 -0.62 -4.26
C ALA A 79 -9.32 0.24 -3.26
N TRP A 80 -8.92 -0.33 -2.12
CA TRP A 80 -8.14 0.40 -1.11
C TRP A 80 -6.80 0.87 -1.66
N ARG A 81 -6.10 0.06 -2.45
CA ARG A 81 -4.84 0.46 -3.07
C ARG A 81 -5.03 1.61 -4.08
N ARG A 82 -6.16 1.62 -4.79
CA ARG A 82 -6.49 2.73 -5.70
C ARG A 82 -6.78 4.00 -4.93
N SER A 83 -7.60 3.95 -3.88
CA SER A 83 -7.88 5.13 -3.05
C SER A 83 -6.62 5.66 -2.36
N ALA A 84 -5.78 4.78 -1.81
CA ALA A 84 -4.51 5.18 -1.18
C ALA A 84 -3.58 5.93 -2.15
N ARG A 85 -3.48 5.48 -3.41
CA ARG A 85 -2.72 6.19 -4.45
C ARG A 85 -3.34 7.53 -4.82
N GLY A 86 -4.67 7.61 -4.87
CA GLY A 86 -5.38 8.86 -5.09
C GLY A 86 -5.10 9.88 -3.98
N ILE A 87 -5.24 9.46 -2.72
CA ILE A 87 -4.94 10.30 -1.55
C ILE A 87 -3.47 10.74 -1.57
N LEU A 88 -2.54 9.83 -1.83
CA LEU A 88 -1.11 10.17 -1.92
C LEU A 88 -0.84 11.21 -3.01
N ALA A 89 -1.47 11.09 -4.18
CA ALA A 89 -1.35 12.08 -5.25
C ALA A 89 -1.90 13.45 -4.83
N VAL A 90 -3.07 13.48 -4.17
CA VAL A 90 -3.66 14.72 -3.62
C VAL A 90 -2.73 15.36 -2.59
N LEU A 91 -2.20 14.57 -1.64
CA LEU A 91 -1.25 15.05 -0.63
C LEU A 91 0.04 15.58 -1.27
N PHE A 92 0.54 14.92 -2.31
CA PHE A 92 1.73 15.38 -3.05
C PHE A 92 1.49 16.73 -3.73
N VAL A 93 0.35 16.92 -4.40
CA VAL A 93 -0.02 18.20 -5.02
C VAL A 93 -0.14 19.30 -3.95
N LEU A 94 -0.81 19.00 -2.84
CA LEU A 94 -0.96 19.95 -1.74
C LEU A 94 0.39 20.35 -1.14
N ALA A 95 1.29 19.38 -0.95
CA ALA A 95 2.65 19.63 -0.48
C ALA A 95 3.44 20.51 -1.45
N LEU A 96 3.30 20.29 -2.76
CA LEU A 96 3.97 21.10 -3.78
C LEU A 96 3.45 22.54 -3.79
N ILE A 97 2.13 22.73 -3.76
CA ILE A 97 1.51 24.07 -3.71
C ILE A 97 1.94 24.80 -2.44
N SER A 98 1.90 24.11 -1.30
CA SER A 98 2.34 24.67 -0.02
C SER A 98 3.83 25.06 -0.06
N GLY A 99 4.69 24.18 -0.57
CA GLY A 99 6.13 24.43 -0.72
C GLY A 99 6.44 25.60 -1.65
N ILE A 100 5.77 25.69 -2.80
CA ILE A 100 5.90 26.83 -3.74
C ILE A 100 5.40 28.12 -3.09
N GLY A 101 4.26 28.08 -2.39
CA GLY A 101 3.72 29.24 -1.68
C GLY A 101 4.68 29.77 -0.61
N VAL A 102 5.29 28.87 0.17
CA VAL A 102 6.33 29.22 1.14
C VAL A 102 7.57 29.79 0.46
N ALA A 103 8.05 29.16 -0.62
CA ALA A 103 9.22 29.63 -1.36
C ALA A 103 8.99 31.02 -1.97
N LEU A 104 7.87 31.26 -2.65
CA LEU A 104 7.52 32.57 -3.23
C LEU A 104 7.31 33.63 -2.15
N GLY A 105 6.74 33.27 -1.00
CA GLY A 105 6.62 34.16 0.15
C GLY A 105 7.98 34.55 0.75
N ALA A 106 8.94 33.62 0.78
CA ALA A 106 10.27 33.83 1.32
C ALA A 106 11.24 34.52 0.33
N LEU A 107 11.14 34.20 -0.97
CA LEU A 107 11.99 34.74 -2.05
C LEU A 107 11.47 36.05 -2.65
N GLY A 108 10.44 36.70 -2.07
CA GLY A 108 9.88 37.94 -2.60
C GLY A 108 10.97 38.93 -3.07
N ASP A 109 10.66 39.79 -4.06
CA ASP A 109 11.55 40.65 -4.89
C ASP A 109 12.58 41.56 -4.16
N GLY A 110 12.99 41.28 -2.92
CA GLY A 110 13.90 42.05 -2.06
C GLY A 110 13.30 43.36 -1.56
N SER A 111 12.17 43.77 -2.11
CA SER A 111 11.60 45.11 -2.04
C SER A 111 10.25 45.20 -1.32
N ARG A 112 9.63 44.07 -0.93
CA ARG A 112 8.32 44.05 -0.24
C ARG A 112 8.38 43.20 1.04
N PRO A 113 7.76 43.64 2.15
CA PRO A 113 7.71 42.86 3.38
C PRO A 113 6.96 41.53 3.16
N VAL A 114 7.50 40.46 3.73
CA VAL A 114 6.96 39.10 3.66
C VAL A 114 5.53 39.08 4.18
N ASN A 115 4.59 38.54 3.39
CA ASN A 115 3.19 38.48 3.78
C ASN A 115 2.93 37.32 4.76
N VAL A 116 3.04 37.63 6.05
CA VAL A 116 2.86 36.71 7.19
C VAL A 116 1.49 36.00 7.16
N LEU A 117 0.47 36.61 6.56
CA LEU A 117 -0.86 36.01 6.43
C LEU A 117 -0.86 34.77 5.52
N TRP A 118 -0.06 34.77 4.45
CA TRP A 118 0.10 33.59 3.60
C TRP A 118 0.95 32.51 4.28
N ALA A 119 1.98 32.90 5.03
CA ALA A 119 2.80 31.95 5.78
C ALA A 119 1.99 31.25 6.89
N LEU A 120 1.21 32.03 7.66
CA LEU A 120 0.28 31.49 8.67
C LEU A 120 -0.85 30.68 8.02
N GLY A 121 -1.39 31.12 6.88
CA GLY A 121 -2.39 30.38 6.13
C GLY A 121 -1.90 29.03 5.62
N ALA A 122 -0.66 28.95 5.12
CA ALA A 122 -0.05 27.69 4.71
C ALA A 122 0.25 26.77 5.89
N LEU A 123 0.81 27.32 6.98
CA LEU A 123 1.15 26.55 8.18
C LEU A 123 -0.11 26.01 8.88
N LEU A 124 -1.12 26.86 9.05
CA LEU A 124 -2.36 26.54 9.73
C LEU A 124 -3.32 25.74 8.83
N GLY A 125 -3.38 26.04 7.53
CA GLY A 125 -4.21 25.31 6.58
C GLY A 125 -3.78 23.86 6.43
N LEU A 126 -2.47 23.59 6.37
CA LEU A 126 -1.95 22.22 6.35
C LEU A 126 -2.23 21.50 7.68
N HIS A 127 -2.04 22.18 8.82
CA HIS A 127 -2.30 21.60 10.15
C HIS A 127 -3.80 21.33 10.39
N ALA A 128 -4.69 22.22 9.94
CA ALA A 128 -6.13 22.05 10.06
C ALA A 128 -6.63 20.84 9.24
N LEU A 129 -6.04 20.61 8.07
CA LEU A 129 -6.32 19.42 7.26
C LEU A 129 -5.93 18.13 7.99
N THR A 130 -4.76 18.08 8.64
CA THR A 130 -4.37 16.93 9.49
C THR A 130 -5.22 16.76 10.75
N PHE A 131 -5.91 17.81 11.22
CA PHE A 131 -6.78 17.70 12.39
C PHE A 131 -8.20 17.21 12.03
N LEU A 132 -8.65 17.47 10.80
CA LEU A 132 -9.97 17.10 10.31
C LEU A 132 -10.03 15.68 9.72
N LEU A 133 -8.91 15.19 9.19
CA LEU A 133 -8.72 13.84 8.62
C LEU A 133 -8.30 12.83 9.69
#